data_AF-W2FY44-F1
#
_entry.id   AF-W2FY44-F1
#
_cell.length_a   1.000
_cell.length_b   1.000
_cell.length_c   1.000
_cell.angle_alpha   90.00
_cell.angle_beta   90.00
_cell.angle_gamma   90.00
#
_symmetry.space_group_name_H-M   'P 1'
#
loop_
_entity.id
_entity.type
_entity.pdbx_description
1 polymer ?
#
loop_
_entity_poly.entity_id
_entity_poly.type
_entity_poly.pdbx_seq_one_letter_code
_entity_poly.pdbx_strand_id
1 'polypeptide(L)' 'MVRETAFTGQEQDFDAFSFTWRTEEDGRPYVGSGADENPFVVGVSSKTLLRQADRNPATFVLHMDATFKLNHVDYPVFV' A
#
# COMPACT_ATOMS: atom_id res chain seq x y z
N MET A 1 -6.10 3.52 12.58
CA MET A 1 -6.12 3.99 11.18
C MET A 1 -5.62 2.94 10.19
N VAL A 2 -4.33 2.56 10.11
CA VAL A 2 -3.88 1.55 9.11
C VAL A 2 -4.38 0.12 9.39
N ARG A 3 -4.25 -0.38 10.62
CA ARG A 3 -4.77 -1.73 10.96
C ARG A 3 -6.29 -1.87 10.83
N GLU A 4 -7.01 -0.76 10.98
CA GLU A 4 -8.47 -0.73 10.90
C GLU A 4 -8.97 -0.73 9.45
N THR A 5 -8.15 -0.26 8.51
CA THR A 5 -8.47 -0.26 7.08
C THR A 5 -7.84 -1.43 6.34
N ALA A 6 -7.29 -2.42 7.07
CA ALA A 6 -6.66 -3.58 6.45
C ALA A 6 -7.65 -4.32 5.56
N PHE A 7 -7.21 -4.74 4.38
CA PHE A 7 -8.04 -5.48 3.45
C PHE A 7 -8.64 -6.73 4.09
N THR A 8 -9.96 -6.79 4.16
CA THR A 8 -10.75 -7.91 4.69
C THR A 8 -11.41 -8.75 3.59
N GLY A 9 -11.42 -8.24 2.36
CA GLY A 9 -12.14 -8.82 1.23
C GLY A 9 -13.58 -8.33 1.11
N GLN A 10 -14.12 -7.73 2.17
CA GLN A 10 -15.52 -7.27 2.24
C GLN A 10 -15.73 -5.84 1.73
N GLU A 11 -14.65 -5.12 1.41
CA GLU A 11 -14.70 -3.75 0.92
C GLU A 11 -15.46 -3.65 -0.40
N GLN A 12 -16.24 -2.60 -0.60
CA GLN A 12 -16.89 -2.36 -1.89
C GLN A 12 -15.86 -1.89 -2.94
N ASP A 13 -16.29 -1.77 -4.19
CA ASP A 13 -15.38 -1.52 -5.31
C ASP A 13 -14.58 -0.20 -5.18
N PHE A 14 -15.16 0.81 -4.53
CA PHE A 14 -14.54 2.14 -4.33
C PHE A 14 -14.04 2.36 -2.91
N ASP A 15 -14.29 1.43 -1.98
CA ASP A 15 -13.83 1.55 -0.62
C ASP A 15 -12.31 1.40 -0.60
N ALA A 16 -11.65 2.35 0.07
CA ALA A 16 -10.20 2.30 0.24
C ALA A 16 -9.84 1.28 1.31
N PHE A 17 -8.79 0.52 1.06
CA PHE A 17 -8.18 -0.39 2.02
C PHE A 17 -6.67 -0.26 2.01
N SER A 18 -6.06 -0.64 3.14
CA SER A 18 -4.63 -0.79 3.27
C SER A 18 -4.21 -2.24 3.09
N PHE A 19 -3.03 -2.42 2.52
CA PHE A 19 -2.36 -3.70 2.41
C PHE A 19 -0.87 -3.51 2.67
N THR A 20 -0.19 -4.58 3.06
CA THR A 20 1.25 -4.53 3.35
C THR A 20 1.90 -5.84 2.97
N TRP A 21 3.22 -5.82 2.79
CA TRP A 21 4.01 -7.00 2.48
C TRP A 21 4.30 -7.86 3.71
N ARG A 22 4.18 -7.29 4.92
CA ARG A 22 4.48 -7.97 6.20
C ARG A 22 3.30 -7.85 7.16
N THR A 23 2.85 -8.97 7.69
CA THR A 23 1.76 -9.05 8.68
C THR A 23 2.25 -9.58 10.02
N GLU A 24 1.49 -9.31 11.08
CA GLU A 24 1.63 -10.01 12.37
C GLU A 24 1.02 -11.41 12.31
N GLU A 25 1.18 -12.20 13.38
CA GLU A 25 0.64 -13.56 13.48
C GLU A 25 -0.89 -13.61 13.35
N ASP A 26 -1.58 -12.54 13.73
CA ASP A 26 -3.04 -12.41 13.63
C ASP A 26 -3.51 -11.93 12.23
N GLY A 27 -2.58 -11.80 11.28
CA GLY A 27 -2.87 -11.36 9.91
C GLY A 27 -3.01 -9.85 9.74
N ARG A 28 -2.90 -9.05 10.82
CA ARG A 28 -2.96 -7.59 10.70
C ARG A 28 -1.69 -7.01 10.09
N PRO A 29 -1.77 -5.84 9.44
CA PRO A 29 -0.58 -5.17 8.93
C PRO A 29 0.47 -4.92 10.01
N TYR A 30 1.72 -5.33 9.75
CA TYR A 30 2.84 -4.99 10.59
C TYR A 30 3.12 -3.48 10.51
N VAL A 31 3.31 -2.84 11.67
CA VAL A 31 3.63 -1.41 11.75
C VAL A 31 5.03 -1.26 12.30
N GLY A 32 6.01 -1.09 11.41
CA GLY A 32 7.40 -0.83 11.77
C GLY A 32 7.60 0.56 12.38
N SER A 33 8.79 0.81 12.94
CA SER A 33 9.16 2.13 13.47
C SER A 33 9.48 3.15 12.38
N GLY A 34 9.63 2.71 11.13
CA GLY A 34 10.06 3.56 10.01
C GLY A 34 11.56 3.81 9.97
N ALA A 35 12.34 2.99 10.69
CA ALA A 35 13.80 2.89 10.54
C ALA A 35 14.14 1.91 9.41
N ASP A 36 15.36 1.96 8.88
CA ASP A 36 15.77 1.09 7.77
C ASP A 36 15.77 -0.39 8.19
N GLU A 37 16.18 -0.70 9.43
CA GLU A 37 16.13 -2.06 9.96
C GLU A 37 14.70 -2.50 10.33
N ASN A 38 13.76 -1.54 10.44
CA ASN A 38 12.38 -1.79 10.80
C ASN A 38 11.40 -0.88 10.03
N PRO A 39 11.30 -1.07 8.70
CA PRO A 39 10.58 -0.14 7.84
C PRO A 39 9.07 -0.27 8.05
N PHE A 40 8.36 0.85 7.93
CA PHE A 40 6.91 0.87 7.86
C PHE A 40 6.48 1.10 6.42
N VAL A 41 5.98 0.04 5.78
CA VAL A 41 5.54 0.07 4.38
C VAL A 41 4.08 -0.36 4.33
N VAL A 42 3.24 0.53 3.80
CA VAL A 42 1.81 0.30 3.61
C VAL A 42 1.39 0.83 2.25
N GLY A 43 0.66 0.02 1.50
CA GLY A 43 -0.05 0.46 0.30
C GLY A 43 -1.49 0.78 0.65
N VAL A 44 -2.07 1.78 -0.01
CA VAL A 44 -3.50 2.09 0.06
C VAL A 44 -4.07 2.05 -1.35
N SER A 45 -5.15 1.33 -1.55
CA SER A 45 -5.80 1.21 -2.86
C SER A 45 -7.30 0.94 -2.70
N SER A 46 -7.99 0.71 -3.80
CA SER A 46 -9.36 0.19 -3.86
C SER A 46 -9.45 -0.88 -4.95
N LYS A 47 -10.50 -1.70 -4.92
CA LYS A 47 -10.67 -2.76 -5.95
C LYS A 47 -10.75 -2.16 -7.35
N THR A 48 -11.38 -1.00 -7.48
CA THR A 48 -11.44 -0.25 -8.74
C THR A 48 -10.06 0.17 -9.21
N LEU A 49 -9.22 0.75 -8.34
CA LEU A 49 -7.86 1.16 -8.72
C LEU A 49 -7.01 -0.04 -9.18
N LEU A 50 -7.10 -1.18 -8.49
CA LEU A 50 -6.41 -2.41 -8.91
C LEU A 50 -6.91 -2.93 -10.26
N ARG A 51 -8.22 -2.90 -10.53
CA ARG A 51 -8.76 -3.27 -11.84
C ARG A 51 -8.35 -2.31 -12.95
N GLN A 52 -8.22 -1.01 -12.65
CA GLN A 52 -7.67 -0.06 -13.60
C GLN A 52 -6.20 -0.37 -13.89
N ALA A 53 -5.42 -0.73 -12.86
CA ALA A 53 -4.02 -1.11 -13.00
C ALA A 53 -3.78 -2.31 -13.92
N ASP A 54 -4.74 -3.25 -13.99
CA ASP A 54 -4.70 -4.45 -14.86
C ASP A 54 -5.11 -4.17 -16.33
N ARG A 55 -5.56 -2.95 -16.64
CA ARG A 55 -5.91 -2.57 -18.03
C ARG A 55 -4.67 -2.28 -18.86
N ASN A 56 -4.87 -2.14 -20.17
CA ASN A 56 -3.82 -1.67 -21.07
C ASN A 56 -3.25 -0.32 -20.54
N PRO A 57 -1.93 -0.23 -20.25
CA PRO A 57 -1.32 0.95 -19.65
C PRO A 57 -1.38 2.20 -20.55
N ALA A 58 -1.63 2.04 -21.86
CA ALA A 58 -1.87 3.16 -22.76
C ALA A 58 -3.25 3.82 -22.57
N THR A 59 -4.14 3.23 -21.76
CA THR A 59 -5.55 3.64 -21.66
C THR A 59 -5.92 4.33 -20.34
N PHE A 60 -4.99 4.41 -19.39
CA PHE A 60 -5.21 5.09 -18.12
C PHE A 60 -3.89 5.57 -17.53
N VAL A 61 -3.97 6.50 -16.57
CA VAL A 61 -2.83 6.97 -15.78
C VAL A 61 -3.06 6.53 -14.34
N LEU A 62 -2.14 5.72 -13.80
CA LEU A 62 -2.12 5.39 -12.37
C LEU A 62 -1.32 6.46 -11.64
N HIS A 63 -1.98 7.28 -10.82
CA HIS A 63 -1.31 8.16 -9.89
C HIS A 63 -1.05 7.42 -8.58
N MET A 64 0.21 7.25 -8.21
CA MET A 64 0.62 6.68 -6.93
C MET A 64 1.31 7.75 -6.10
N ASP A 65 0.72 8.08 -4.96
CA ASP A 65 1.36 8.91 -3.96
C ASP A 65 2.20 8.04 -3.06
N ALA A 66 3.42 8.49 -2.78
CA ALA A 66 4.27 7.84 -1.80
C ALA A 66 5.00 8.88 -0.97
N THR A 67 4.96 8.67 0.34
CA THR A 67 5.61 9.54 1.32
C THR A 67 6.82 8.79 1.88
N PHE A 68 8.01 9.36 1.68
CA PHE A 68 9.27 8.78 2.14
C PHE A 68 9.94 9.69 3.15
N LYS A 69 10.71 9.08 4.05
CA LYS A 69 11.62 9.80 4.91
C LYS A 69 12.93 10.03 4.14
N LEU A 70 13.22 11.28 3.75
CA LEU A 70 14.36 11.64 2.89
C LEU A 70 15.72 11.67 3.61
N ASN A 71 15.82 11.10 4.82
CA ASN A 71 17.02 11.21 5.64
C ASN A 71 18.09 10.16 5.32
N HIS A 72 17.87 9.21 4.39
CA HIS A 72 18.85 8.23 3.88
C HIS A 72 18.75 8.09 2.34
N VAL A 73 19.84 7.66 1.69
CA VAL A 73 20.24 7.94 0.28
C VAL A 73 19.50 7.12 -0.78
N ASP A 74 18.62 6.19 -0.40
CA ASP A 74 18.02 5.28 -1.38
C ASP A 74 16.67 5.79 -1.92
N TYR A 75 16.57 5.79 -3.25
CA TYR A 75 15.33 6.11 -3.96
C TYR A 75 14.32 4.97 -3.85
N PRO A 76 13.03 5.27 -3.75
CA PRO A 76 12.00 4.25 -3.75
C PRO A 76 11.91 3.57 -5.12
N VAL A 77 11.86 2.24 -5.09
CA VAL A 77 11.52 1.43 -6.27
C VAL A 77 10.05 1.04 -6.16
N PHE A 78 9.26 1.43 -7.16
CA PHE A 78 7.92 0.92 -7.37
C PHE A 78 8.02 -0.37 -8.21
N VAL A 79 7.45 -1.47 -7.72
CA VAL A 79 7.38 -2.76 -8.42
C VAL A 79 5.93 -3.06 -8.76
#